data_AF-A0A2J6X8L5-F1
#
_entry.id   AF-A0A2J6X8L5-F1
#
_cell.length_a   1.000
_cell.length_b   1.000
_cell.length_c   1.000
_cell.angle_alpha   90.00
_cell.angle_beta   90.00
_cell.angle_gamma   90.00
#
_symmetry.space_group_name_H-M   'P 1'
#
loop_
_entity.id
_entity.type
_entity.pdbx_description
1 polymer ?
#
loop_
_entity_poly.entity_id
_entity_poly.type
_entity_poly.pdbx_seq_one_letter_code
_entity_poly.pdbx_strand_id
1 'polypeptide(L)'
;MKALLRYRPFRRLIHPPRLTLSRGQVRLSLAVLLLWAGIWAVSTFRLPGASGLQVGQPSPISIVAPNEVIYTSEVLTAERRKQAENNPDNLVYFNDPQIPIEQRRNLFALLDMIGRIRNDPTLNEAARLRALQDLPSADVTFTTEQVRLLLSLDDEEWSLLRTTILSLYDRAIERYDYAVDERALNQLRERWLGFWLATTNLDPVQRELAQTITAAFLRVNRTLDRAATEERR
;
A
#
# COMPACT_ATOMS: atom_id res chain seq x y z
N MET A 1 86.67 51.69 -114.13
CA MET A 1 87.72 51.70 -113.10
C MET A 1 87.06 51.53 -111.74
N LYS A 2 87.62 50.67 -110.87
CA LYS A 2 87.59 50.61 -109.37
C LYS A 2 86.44 51.34 -108.64
N ALA A 3 85.82 50.87 -107.57
CA ALA A 3 85.94 49.71 -106.69
C ALA A 3 84.94 50.08 -105.57
N LEU A 4 83.96 49.24 -105.22
CA LEU A 4 83.13 49.51 -104.05
C LEU A 4 83.38 48.45 -102.99
N LEU A 5 84.20 48.86 -102.03
CA LEU A 5 84.53 48.16 -100.80
C LEU A 5 83.48 48.51 -99.74
N ARG A 6 82.96 47.46 -99.06
CA ARG A 6 82.67 47.38 -97.60
C ARG A 6 81.63 48.37 -97.02
N TYR A 7 80.77 48.04 -96.05
CA TYR A 7 80.77 47.04 -94.97
C TYR A 7 79.30 46.86 -94.51
N ARG A 8 78.86 45.64 -94.21
CA ARG A 8 77.58 45.32 -93.53
C ARG A 8 77.83 45.14 -92.02
N PRO A 9 76.92 45.58 -91.12
CA PRO A 9 76.80 44.97 -89.81
C PRO A 9 75.60 44.02 -89.74
N PHE A 10 75.84 42.97 -88.96
CA PHE A 10 75.04 41.79 -88.70
C PHE A 10 73.76 42.10 -87.89
N ARG A 11 72.61 41.53 -88.30
CA ARG A 11 71.48 41.23 -87.40
C ARG A 11 71.29 39.71 -87.38
N ARG A 12 71.70 39.06 -86.29
CA ARG A 12 71.40 37.64 -86.02
C ARG A 12 69.98 37.53 -85.48
N LEU A 13 69.12 36.85 -86.23
CA LEU A 13 67.81 36.38 -85.75
C LEU A 13 68.02 35.20 -84.80
N ILE A 14 67.38 35.27 -83.64
CA ILE A 14 67.26 34.17 -82.66
C ILE A 14 66.11 33.27 -83.14
N HIS A 15 66.37 31.98 -83.29
CA HIS A 15 65.35 30.96 -83.56
C HIS A 15 65.16 30.09 -82.31
N PRO A 16 63.93 29.81 -81.86
CA PRO A 16 63.68 28.94 -80.70
C PRO A 16 64.00 27.49 -81.05
N PRO A 17 64.68 26.73 -80.18
CA PRO A 17 64.94 25.32 -80.41
C PRO A 17 63.63 24.53 -80.27
N ARG A 18 63.29 23.76 -81.30
CA ARG A 18 62.22 22.76 -81.23
C ARG A 18 62.72 21.58 -80.39
N LEU A 19 62.16 21.43 -79.19
CA LEU A 19 62.40 20.29 -78.31
C LEU A 19 61.70 19.06 -78.89
N THR A 20 62.47 18.15 -79.50
CA THR A 20 61.98 16.83 -79.90
C THR A 20 62.08 15.88 -78.70
N LEU A 21 60.99 15.77 -77.95
CA LEU A 21 60.88 14.82 -76.85
C LEU A 21 60.76 13.39 -77.37
N SER A 22 61.68 12.52 -76.96
CA SER A 22 61.60 11.08 -77.20
C SER A 22 60.36 10.49 -76.53
N ARG A 23 59.71 9.50 -77.17
CA ARG A 23 58.54 8.77 -76.64
C ARG A 23 58.75 8.21 -75.23
N GLY A 24 60.00 7.93 -74.83
CA GLY A 24 60.34 7.48 -73.48
C GLY A 24 60.23 8.59 -72.43
N GLN A 25 60.59 9.82 -72.77
CA GLN A 25 60.50 10.95 -71.82
C GLN A 25 59.06 11.39 -71.58
N VAL A 26 58.18 11.26 -72.57
CA VAL A 26 56.74 11.54 -72.43
C VAL A 26 56.07 10.55 -71.47
N ARG A 27 56.47 9.27 -71.49
CA ARG A 27 55.95 8.27 -70.56
C ARG A 27 56.38 8.54 -69.11
N LEU A 28 57.62 8.95 -68.93
CA LEU A 28 58.18 9.20 -67.60
C LEU A 28 57.60 10.46 -66.97
N SER A 29 57.41 11.53 -67.75
CA SER A 29 56.73 12.74 -67.27
C SER A 29 55.26 12.47 -66.91
N LEU A 30 54.55 11.67 -67.71
CA LEU A 30 53.17 11.27 -67.41
C LEU A 30 53.08 10.47 -66.11
N ALA A 31 54.00 9.53 -65.89
CA ALA A 31 54.05 8.73 -64.67
C ALA A 31 54.30 9.60 -63.42
N VAL A 32 55.23 10.56 -63.51
CA VAL A 32 55.50 11.52 -62.42
C VAL A 32 54.28 12.40 -62.13
N LEU A 33 53.58 12.85 -63.17
CA LEU A 33 52.40 13.70 -63.03
C LEU A 33 51.23 12.95 -62.38
N LEU A 34 51.02 11.69 -62.75
CA LEU A 34 50.02 10.81 -62.12
C LEU A 34 50.35 10.52 -60.65
N LEU A 35 51.63 10.28 -60.33
CA LEU A 35 52.07 10.08 -58.94
C LEU A 35 51.85 11.34 -58.10
N TRP A 36 52.19 12.50 -58.65
CA TRP A 36 51.99 13.78 -57.99
C TRP A 36 50.50 14.06 -57.74
N ALA A 37 49.65 13.81 -58.73
CA ALA A 37 48.20 13.96 -58.60
C ALA A 37 47.60 13.01 -57.55
N GLY A 38 48.07 11.75 -57.49
CA GLY A 38 47.64 10.78 -56.49
C GLY A 38 47.98 11.19 -55.06
N ILE A 39 49.22 11.64 -54.82
CA ILE A 39 49.67 12.11 -53.50
C ILE A 39 48.89 13.36 -53.07
N TRP A 40 48.65 14.28 -54.01
CA TRP A 40 47.88 15.49 -53.76
C TRP A 40 46.42 15.16 -53.39
N ALA A 41 45.79 14.21 -54.07
CA ALA A 41 44.42 13.78 -53.79
C ALA A 41 44.28 13.17 -52.38
N VAL A 42 45.18 12.27 -51.99
CA VAL A 42 45.17 11.64 -50.66
C VAL A 42 45.40 12.65 -49.53
N SER A 43 46.24 13.67 -49.77
CA SER A 43 46.55 14.67 -48.75
C SER A 43 45.45 15.71 -48.57
N THR A 44 44.67 15.99 -49.61
CA THR A 44 43.61 17.02 -49.59
C THR A 44 42.31 16.47 -49.01
N PHE A 45 42.00 15.18 -49.25
CA PHE A 45 40.83 14.54 -48.66
C PHE A 45 41.11 14.06 -47.24
N ARG A 46 40.79 14.90 -46.25
CA ARG A 46 40.72 14.48 -44.83
C ARG A 46 39.53 13.53 -44.65
N LEU A 47 39.77 12.37 -44.02
CA LEU A 47 38.71 11.41 -43.65
C LEU A 47 37.70 12.10 -42.70
N PRO A 48 36.40 12.06 -42.99
CA PRO A 48 35.38 12.61 -42.09
C PRO A 48 35.31 11.76 -40.82
N GLY A 49 35.51 12.37 -39.66
CA GLY A 49 35.37 11.69 -38.35
C GLY A 49 36.37 12.11 -37.28
N ALA A 50 37.46 12.80 -37.62
CA ALA A 50 38.49 13.19 -36.65
C ALA A 50 38.25 14.56 -35.97
N SER A 51 37.10 15.20 -36.20
CA SER A 51 36.81 16.55 -35.69
C SER A 51 35.42 16.59 -35.07
N GLY A 52 35.34 16.55 -33.73
CA GLY A 52 34.03 16.61 -33.07
C GLY A 52 33.98 16.53 -31.54
N LEU A 53 35.06 16.80 -30.79
CA LEU A 53 34.96 16.90 -29.34
C LEU A 53 34.76 18.37 -28.95
N GLN A 54 33.54 18.75 -28.59
CA GLN A 54 33.20 20.06 -28.03
C GLN A 54 33.18 20.00 -26.50
N VAL A 55 33.84 20.97 -25.86
CA VAL A 55 33.85 21.12 -24.40
C VAL A 55 32.41 21.32 -23.90
N GLY A 56 31.96 20.46 -22.98
CA GLY A 56 30.60 20.47 -22.44
C GLY A 56 29.66 19.41 -23.00
N GLN A 57 30.07 18.63 -24.01
CA GLN A 57 29.31 17.47 -24.46
C GLN A 57 29.73 16.20 -23.71
N PRO A 58 28.76 15.37 -23.23
CA PRO A 58 29.08 14.08 -22.62
C PRO A 58 29.72 13.15 -23.66
N SER A 59 30.50 12.17 -23.16
CA SER A 59 31.14 11.17 -24.01
C SER A 59 30.11 10.47 -24.91
N PRO A 60 30.36 10.34 -26.23
CA PRO A 60 29.47 9.63 -27.14
C PRO A 60 29.45 8.13 -26.91
N ILE A 61 30.37 7.61 -26.09
CA ILE A 61 30.44 6.21 -25.67
C ILE A 61 30.13 6.08 -24.17
N SER A 62 29.21 5.17 -23.83
CA SER A 62 28.95 4.75 -22.47
C SER A 62 29.86 3.60 -22.10
N ILE A 63 30.63 3.76 -21.02
CA ILE A 63 31.49 2.70 -20.49
C ILE A 63 30.68 1.95 -19.43
N VAL A 64 30.31 0.72 -19.73
CA VAL A 64 29.65 -0.21 -18.79
C VAL A 64 30.64 -1.29 -18.35
N ALA A 65 30.45 -1.83 -17.15
CA ALA A 65 31.26 -2.93 -16.67
C ALA A 65 31.04 -4.17 -17.55
N PRO A 66 32.10 -4.87 -17.99
CA PRO A 66 31.98 -6.05 -18.85
C PRO A 66 31.33 -7.25 -18.14
N ASN A 67 31.43 -7.28 -16.81
CA ASN A 67 30.81 -8.31 -15.98
C ASN A 67 30.02 -7.65 -14.85
N GLU A 68 28.83 -8.18 -14.58
CA GLU A 68 28.03 -7.81 -13.43
C GLU A 68 28.50 -8.63 -12.21
N VAL A 69 28.79 -7.95 -11.09
CA VAL A 69 29.13 -8.61 -9.82
C VAL A 69 28.00 -8.35 -8.84
N ILE A 70 27.20 -9.38 -8.57
CA ILE A 70 26.11 -9.32 -7.60
C ILE A 70 26.63 -9.88 -6.27
N TYR A 71 26.58 -9.06 -5.22
CA TYR A 71 26.91 -9.48 -3.85
C TYR A 71 25.63 -9.66 -3.04
N THR A 72 25.33 -10.90 -2.65
CA THR A 72 24.23 -11.19 -1.72
C THR A 72 24.72 -11.00 -0.29
N SER A 73 24.30 -9.91 0.35
CA SER A 73 24.61 -9.65 1.76
C SER A 73 23.78 -10.55 2.67
N GLU A 74 24.42 -11.40 3.46
CA GLU A 74 23.76 -12.22 4.48
C GLU A 74 23.05 -11.37 5.54
N VAL A 75 23.65 -10.23 5.92
CA VAL A 75 23.09 -9.30 6.93
C VAL A 75 21.79 -8.68 6.44
N LEU A 76 21.79 -8.11 5.23
CA LEU A 76 20.58 -7.50 4.65
C LEU A 76 19.51 -8.56 4.37
N THR A 77 19.92 -9.78 4.02
CA THR A 77 18.99 -10.90 3.83
C THR A 77 18.35 -11.32 5.14
N ALA A 78 19.12 -11.38 6.24
CA ALA A 78 18.61 -11.68 7.57
C ALA A 78 17.67 -10.58 8.10
N GLU A 79 18.00 -9.30 7.88
CA GLU A 79 17.11 -8.18 8.21
C GLU A 79 15.80 -8.24 7.42
N ARG A 80 15.86 -8.50 6.11
CA ARG A 80 14.68 -8.66 5.25
C ARG A 80 13.81 -9.84 5.70
N ARG A 81 14.40 -10.96 6.11
CA ARG A 81 13.66 -12.10 6.67
C ARG A 81 12.94 -11.73 7.96
N LYS A 82 13.62 -11.07 8.90
CA LYS A 82 12.98 -10.58 10.13
C LYS A 82 11.86 -9.58 9.85
N GLN A 83 12.02 -8.71 8.85
CA GLN A 83 10.96 -7.78 8.44
C GLN A 83 9.76 -8.53 7.86
N ALA A 84 9.99 -9.57 7.05
CA ALA A 84 8.94 -10.40 6.48
C ALA A 84 8.19 -11.21 7.57
N GLU A 85 8.91 -11.84 8.51
CA GLU A 85 8.34 -12.57 9.64
C GLU A 85 7.46 -11.67 10.53
N ASN A 86 7.90 -10.43 10.76
CA ASN A 86 7.19 -9.45 11.58
C ASN A 86 6.11 -8.66 10.80
N ASN A 87 5.84 -9.01 9.55
CA ASN A 87 4.80 -8.33 8.78
C ASN A 87 3.42 -8.56 9.44
N PRO A 88 2.65 -7.51 9.77
CA PRO A 88 1.29 -7.64 10.29
C PRO A 88 0.34 -8.42 9.35
N ASP A 89 0.65 -8.52 8.06
CA ASP A 89 -0.11 -9.33 7.10
C ASP A 89 -0.10 -10.84 7.43
N ASN A 90 0.88 -11.31 8.21
CA ASN A 90 0.97 -12.71 8.63
C ASN A 90 -0.01 -13.04 9.76
N LEU A 91 -0.61 -12.04 10.43
CA LEU A 91 -1.53 -12.25 11.55
C LEU A 91 -2.84 -12.87 11.07
N VAL A 92 -3.15 -14.05 11.57
CA VAL A 92 -4.41 -14.75 11.29
C VAL A 92 -5.34 -14.60 12.48
N TYR A 93 -6.56 -14.15 12.23
CA TYR A 93 -7.58 -14.02 13.26
C TYR A 93 -8.64 -15.09 13.11
N PHE A 94 -9.06 -15.64 14.23
CA PHE A 94 -10.18 -16.56 14.34
C PHE A 94 -11.31 -15.87 15.11
N ASN A 95 -12.54 -16.02 14.61
CA ASN A 95 -13.74 -15.52 15.26
C ASN A 95 -14.50 -16.72 15.81
N ASP A 96 -14.69 -16.78 17.13
CA ASP A 96 -15.50 -17.82 17.73
C ASP A 96 -17.00 -17.47 17.58
N PRO A 97 -17.77 -18.24 16.79
CA PRO A 97 -19.19 -17.98 16.59
C PRO A 97 -20.04 -18.39 17.82
N GLN A 98 -19.52 -19.21 18.73
CA GLN A 98 -20.29 -19.67 19.90
C GLN A 98 -20.46 -18.56 20.93
N ILE A 99 -19.46 -17.71 21.11
CA ILE A 99 -19.50 -16.61 22.09
C ILE A 99 -20.76 -15.74 21.93
N PRO A 100 -21.05 -15.12 20.77
CA PRO A 100 -22.26 -14.30 20.63
C PRO A 100 -23.56 -15.12 20.78
N ILE A 101 -23.57 -16.39 20.37
CA ILE A 101 -24.74 -17.27 20.52
C ILE A 101 -25.02 -17.56 22.00
N GLU A 102 -23.99 -17.91 22.76
CA GLU A 102 -24.12 -18.20 24.19
C GLU A 102 -24.50 -16.96 24.98
N GLN A 103 -23.88 -15.82 24.68
CA GLN A 103 -24.20 -14.54 25.33
C GLN A 103 -25.64 -14.13 25.06
N ARG A 104 -26.14 -14.29 23.82
CA ARG A 104 -27.55 -14.06 23.48
C ARG A 104 -28.49 -14.98 24.26
N ARG A 105 -28.16 -16.27 24.36
CA ARG A 105 -28.95 -17.26 25.12
C ARG A 105 -29.00 -16.89 26.61
N ASN A 106 -27.87 -16.50 27.19
CA ASN A 106 -27.77 -16.13 28.59
C ASN A 106 -28.55 -14.82 28.87
N LEU A 107 -28.46 -13.84 27.96
CA LEU A 107 -29.25 -12.62 28.02
C LEU A 107 -30.76 -12.92 28.00
N PHE A 108 -31.20 -13.78 27.08
CA PHE A 108 -32.60 -14.22 27.02
C PHE A 108 -33.02 -14.91 28.32
N ALA A 109 -32.20 -15.81 28.86
CA ALA A 109 -32.49 -16.54 30.09
C ALA A 109 -32.59 -15.59 31.30
N LEU A 110 -31.72 -14.59 31.40
CA LEU A 110 -31.80 -13.54 32.42
C LEU A 110 -33.14 -12.77 32.31
N LEU A 111 -33.48 -12.30 31.11
CA LEU A 111 -34.74 -11.56 30.90
C LEU A 111 -35.96 -12.43 31.19
N ASP A 112 -35.94 -13.71 30.82
CA ASP A 112 -37.03 -14.64 31.15
C ASP A 112 -37.16 -14.84 32.66
N MET A 113 -36.05 -15.01 33.37
CA MET A 113 -36.03 -15.15 34.83
C MET A 113 -36.55 -13.89 35.54
N ILE A 114 -36.17 -12.69 35.07
CA ILE A 114 -36.73 -11.43 35.58
C ILE A 114 -38.25 -11.42 35.38
N GLY A 115 -38.74 -11.78 34.19
CA GLY A 115 -40.17 -11.87 33.90
C GLY A 115 -40.92 -12.81 34.83
N ARG A 116 -40.35 -13.99 35.12
CA ARG A 116 -40.92 -14.96 36.06
C ARG A 116 -41.01 -14.41 37.48
N ILE A 117 -39.95 -13.79 37.98
CA ILE A 117 -39.91 -13.21 39.34
C ILE A 117 -40.92 -12.07 39.49
N ARG A 118 -41.07 -11.23 38.46
CA ARG A 118 -42.07 -10.15 38.44
C ARG A 118 -43.49 -10.67 38.58
N ASN A 119 -43.79 -11.75 37.86
CA ASN A 119 -45.14 -12.29 37.74
C ASN A 119 -45.42 -13.44 38.71
N ASP A 120 -44.49 -13.71 39.64
CA ASP A 120 -44.66 -14.74 40.66
C ASP A 120 -45.68 -14.30 41.72
N PRO A 121 -46.83 -14.98 41.86
CA PRO A 121 -47.84 -14.66 42.85
C PRO A 121 -47.45 -15.11 44.27
N THR A 122 -46.42 -15.95 44.42
CA THR A 122 -45.97 -16.48 45.72
C THR A 122 -45.00 -15.53 46.43
N LEU A 123 -44.43 -14.57 45.71
CA LEU A 123 -43.47 -13.60 46.24
C LEU A 123 -44.19 -12.31 46.66
N ASN A 124 -43.94 -11.87 47.89
CA ASN A 124 -44.27 -10.50 48.30
C ASN A 124 -43.24 -9.50 47.73
N GLU A 125 -43.55 -8.21 47.77
CA GLU A 125 -42.72 -7.16 47.16
C GLU A 125 -41.26 -7.16 47.68
N ALA A 126 -41.06 -7.32 49.00
CA ALA A 126 -39.73 -7.38 49.60
C ALA A 126 -38.94 -8.62 49.18
N ALA A 127 -39.60 -9.78 49.04
CA ALA A 127 -38.99 -11.00 48.55
C ALA A 127 -38.65 -10.90 47.06
N ARG A 128 -39.50 -10.25 46.27
CA ARG A 128 -39.27 -10.01 44.84
C ARG A 128 -38.07 -9.09 44.61
N LEU A 129 -37.94 -8.04 45.41
CA LEU A 129 -36.79 -7.12 45.36
C LEU A 129 -35.49 -7.88 45.66
N ARG A 130 -35.45 -8.70 46.73
CA ARG A 130 -34.28 -9.53 47.04
C ARG A 130 -33.98 -10.54 45.93
N ALA A 131 -34.99 -11.22 45.40
CA ALA A 131 -34.82 -12.21 44.35
C ALA A 131 -34.21 -11.61 43.06
N LEU A 132 -34.56 -10.37 42.72
CA LEU A 132 -33.96 -9.65 41.59
C LEU A 132 -32.54 -9.13 41.88
N GLN A 133 -32.23 -8.80 43.13
CA GLN A 133 -30.87 -8.40 43.54
C GLN A 133 -29.91 -9.60 43.58
N ASP A 134 -30.40 -10.76 44.01
CA ASP A 134 -29.63 -11.99 44.16
C ASP A 134 -29.60 -12.85 42.88
N LEU A 135 -29.96 -12.26 41.72
CA LEU A 135 -29.95 -12.98 40.45
C LEU A 135 -28.54 -13.56 40.18
N PRO A 136 -28.42 -14.86 39.85
CA PRO A 136 -27.13 -15.52 39.68
C PRO A 136 -26.44 -15.20 38.35
N SER A 137 -26.63 -14.00 37.80
CA SER A 137 -25.97 -13.58 36.57
C SER A 137 -24.64 -12.92 36.88
N ALA A 138 -23.55 -13.60 36.49
CA ALA A 138 -22.19 -13.09 36.66
C ALA A 138 -21.92 -11.79 35.87
N ASP A 139 -22.74 -11.49 34.86
CA ASP A 139 -22.49 -10.40 33.93
C ASP A 139 -23.16 -9.07 34.33
N VAL A 140 -24.22 -9.09 35.14
CA VAL A 140 -25.00 -7.89 35.51
C VAL A 140 -25.33 -7.88 37.00
N THR A 141 -25.01 -6.78 37.68
CA THR A 141 -25.48 -6.49 39.04
C THR A 141 -26.47 -5.34 39.00
N PHE A 142 -27.68 -5.55 39.49
CA PHE A 142 -28.71 -4.52 39.53
C PHE A 142 -28.61 -3.68 40.81
N THR A 143 -28.68 -2.36 40.67
CA THR A 143 -28.83 -1.46 41.82
C THR A 143 -30.27 -1.55 42.37
N THR A 144 -30.47 -1.15 43.63
CA THR A 144 -31.82 -1.10 44.22
C THR A 144 -32.79 -0.26 43.40
N GLU A 145 -32.33 0.85 42.82
CA GLU A 145 -33.17 1.72 41.98
C GLU A 145 -33.52 1.06 40.64
N GLN A 146 -32.59 0.33 40.01
CA GLN A 146 -32.87 -0.44 38.80
C GLN A 146 -33.86 -1.58 39.07
N VAL A 147 -33.76 -2.25 40.22
CA VAL A 147 -34.73 -3.28 40.62
C VAL A 147 -36.11 -2.68 40.85
N ARG A 148 -36.20 -1.53 41.52
CA ARG A 148 -37.48 -0.82 41.69
C ARG A 148 -38.08 -0.39 40.36
N LEU A 149 -37.26 0.15 39.46
CA LEU A 149 -37.68 0.51 38.11
C LEU A 149 -38.23 -0.70 37.37
N LEU A 150 -37.54 -1.84 37.42
CA LEU A 150 -38.06 -3.08 36.88
C LEU A 150 -39.44 -3.34 37.49
N LEU A 151 -39.55 -3.47 38.80
CA LEU A 151 -40.83 -3.79 39.46
C LEU A 151 -41.97 -2.79 39.19
N SER A 152 -41.68 -1.53 38.85
CA SER A 152 -42.71 -0.54 38.53
C SER A 152 -43.24 -0.61 37.10
N LEU A 153 -42.54 -1.26 36.17
CA LEU A 153 -43.01 -1.37 34.78
C LEU A 153 -44.31 -2.17 34.72
N ASP A 154 -45.23 -1.80 33.83
CA ASP A 154 -46.32 -2.68 33.45
C ASP A 154 -45.86 -3.80 32.48
N ASP A 155 -46.78 -4.69 32.11
CA ASP A 155 -46.47 -5.81 31.21
C ASP A 155 -46.10 -5.36 29.79
N GLU A 156 -46.70 -4.26 29.30
CA GLU A 156 -46.43 -3.71 27.97
C GLU A 156 -45.04 -3.06 27.91
N GLU A 157 -44.73 -2.22 28.90
CA GLU A 157 -43.43 -1.57 29.08
C GLU A 157 -42.32 -2.60 29.29
N TRP A 158 -42.57 -3.65 30.07
CA TRP A 158 -41.63 -4.75 30.27
C TRP A 158 -41.37 -5.50 28.95
N SER A 159 -42.42 -5.81 28.20
CA SER A 159 -42.31 -6.47 26.89
C SER A 159 -41.53 -5.62 25.88
N LEU A 160 -41.79 -4.32 25.84
CA LEU A 160 -41.08 -3.35 25.02
C LEU A 160 -39.59 -3.29 25.39
N LEU A 161 -39.29 -3.19 26.69
CA LEU A 161 -37.91 -3.14 27.19
C LEU A 161 -37.15 -4.43 26.84
N ARG A 162 -37.75 -5.59 27.09
CA ARG A 162 -37.18 -6.91 26.77
C ARG A 162 -36.86 -7.03 25.28
N THR A 163 -37.82 -6.67 24.42
CA THR A 163 -37.66 -6.75 22.96
C THR A 163 -36.58 -5.79 22.49
N THR A 164 -36.54 -4.58 23.05
CA THR A 164 -35.52 -3.58 22.73
C THR A 164 -34.13 -4.08 23.10
N ILE A 165 -33.93 -4.63 24.31
CA ILE A 165 -32.64 -5.19 24.75
C ILE A 165 -32.13 -6.29 23.81
N LEU A 166 -32.98 -7.25 23.45
CA LEU A 166 -32.60 -8.33 22.54
C LEU A 166 -32.27 -7.81 21.13
N SER A 167 -33.09 -6.90 20.61
CA SER A 167 -32.82 -6.28 19.29
C SER A 167 -31.53 -5.43 19.30
N LEU A 168 -31.22 -4.80 20.42
CA LEU A 168 -30.03 -3.98 20.59
C LEU A 168 -28.78 -4.85 20.62
N TYR A 169 -28.85 -6.00 21.29
CA TYR A 169 -27.80 -7.02 21.26
C TYR A 169 -27.56 -7.53 19.84
N ASP A 170 -28.63 -7.98 19.16
CA ASP A 170 -28.53 -8.54 17.80
C ASP A 170 -27.91 -7.51 16.84
N ARG A 171 -28.40 -6.26 16.89
CA ARG A 171 -27.86 -5.14 16.11
C ARG A 171 -26.40 -4.83 16.42
N ALA A 172 -25.97 -4.97 17.67
CA ALA A 172 -24.60 -4.72 18.09
C ALA A 172 -23.63 -5.73 17.47
N ILE A 173 -24.01 -7.01 17.47
CA ILE A 173 -23.21 -8.09 16.88
C ILE A 173 -23.20 -8.00 15.35
N GLU A 174 -24.36 -7.77 14.72
CA GLU A 174 -24.49 -7.64 13.26
C GLU A 174 -23.65 -6.50 12.68
N ARG A 175 -23.48 -5.40 13.42
CA ARG A 175 -22.72 -4.24 12.93
C ARG A 175 -21.26 -4.57 12.60
N TYR A 176 -20.68 -5.56 13.26
CA TYR A 176 -19.29 -5.99 13.07
C TYR A 176 -19.19 -7.35 12.39
N ASP A 177 -20.23 -7.75 11.63
CA ASP A 177 -20.27 -9.03 10.91
C ASP A 177 -19.95 -10.22 11.83
N TYR A 178 -20.51 -10.19 13.05
CA TYR A 178 -20.28 -11.21 14.09
C TYR A 178 -18.81 -11.36 14.53
N ALA A 179 -17.94 -10.40 14.18
CA ALA A 179 -16.52 -10.37 14.52
C ALA A 179 -16.20 -9.17 15.42
N VAL A 180 -16.48 -9.32 16.71
CA VAL A 180 -16.27 -8.28 17.73
C VAL A 180 -14.85 -8.40 18.29
N ASP A 181 -14.01 -7.42 17.96
CA ASP A 181 -12.73 -7.19 18.62
C ASP A 181 -12.84 -6.17 19.77
N GLU A 182 -11.74 -5.94 20.48
CA GLU A 182 -11.68 -5.01 21.61
C GLU A 182 -12.07 -3.57 21.21
N ARG A 183 -11.68 -3.14 20.01
CA ARG A 183 -12.01 -1.79 19.52
C ARG A 183 -13.50 -1.68 19.22
N ALA A 184 -14.06 -2.69 18.58
CA ALA A 184 -15.49 -2.80 18.29
C ALA A 184 -16.31 -2.81 19.58
N LEU A 185 -15.90 -3.58 20.58
CA LEU A 185 -16.56 -3.65 21.89
C LEU A 185 -16.62 -2.28 22.57
N ASN A 186 -15.50 -1.55 22.60
CA ASN A 186 -15.45 -0.21 23.20
C ASN A 186 -16.32 0.80 22.42
N GLN A 187 -16.28 0.76 21.08
CA GLN A 187 -17.16 1.58 20.25
C GLN A 187 -18.65 1.29 20.46
N LEU A 188 -19.01 0.01 20.64
CA LEU A 188 -20.38 -0.39 20.95
C LEU A 188 -20.84 0.25 22.26
N ARG A 189 -20.05 0.09 23.33
CA ARG A 189 -20.37 0.57 24.68
C ARG A 189 -20.44 2.09 24.81
N GLU A 190 -19.50 2.80 24.20
CA GLU A 190 -19.36 4.26 24.38
C GLU A 190 -20.27 5.06 23.44
N ARG A 191 -20.57 4.54 22.25
CA ARG A 191 -21.22 5.33 21.20
C ARG A 191 -22.49 4.69 20.66
N TRP A 192 -22.41 3.46 20.18
CA TRP A 192 -23.48 2.89 19.37
C TRP A 192 -24.74 2.55 20.18
N LEU A 193 -24.58 1.95 21.37
CA LEU A 193 -25.72 1.59 22.21
C LEU A 193 -26.55 2.84 22.57
N GLY A 194 -25.91 3.90 23.05
CA GLY A 194 -26.59 5.15 23.39
C GLY A 194 -27.25 5.81 22.17
N PHE A 195 -26.57 5.82 21.02
CA PHE A 195 -27.13 6.37 19.77
C PHE A 195 -28.39 5.63 19.32
N TRP A 196 -28.39 4.29 19.36
CA TRP A 196 -29.57 3.51 18.97
C TRP A 196 -30.71 3.65 19.97
N LEU A 197 -30.40 3.66 21.26
CA LEU A 197 -31.39 3.85 22.31
C LEU A 197 -32.06 5.23 22.24
N ALA A 198 -31.35 6.27 21.81
CA ALA A 198 -31.92 7.60 21.62
C ALA A 198 -33.06 7.65 20.57
N THR A 199 -33.15 6.63 19.71
CA THR A 199 -34.21 6.51 18.68
C THR A 199 -35.38 5.62 19.11
N THR A 200 -35.35 5.07 20.33
CA THR A 200 -36.40 4.19 20.86
C THR A 200 -37.46 4.98 21.62
N ASN A 201 -38.64 4.37 21.82
CA ASN A 201 -39.72 4.96 22.61
C ASN A 201 -39.55 4.76 24.13
N LEU A 202 -38.38 4.26 24.57
CA LEU A 202 -38.10 4.07 25.99
C LEU A 202 -37.86 5.40 26.70
N ASP A 203 -38.27 5.47 27.96
CA ASP A 203 -37.92 6.58 28.86
C ASP A 203 -36.41 6.63 29.14
N PRO A 204 -35.77 7.79 29.47
CA PRO A 204 -34.33 7.85 29.71
C PRO A 204 -33.81 6.84 30.74
N VAL A 205 -34.56 6.57 31.81
CA VAL A 205 -34.12 5.60 32.83
C VAL A 205 -34.19 4.16 32.29
N GLN A 206 -35.22 3.85 31.49
CA GLN A 206 -35.34 2.57 30.81
C GLN A 206 -34.22 2.37 29.76
N ARG A 207 -33.81 3.43 29.05
CA ARG A 207 -32.68 3.39 28.12
C ARG A 207 -31.37 3.09 28.83
N GLU A 208 -31.11 3.74 29.96
CA GLU A 208 -29.91 3.47 30.76
C GLU A 208 -29.88 2.00 31.19
N LEU A 209 -30.99 1.49 31.72
CA LEU A 209 -31.10 0.08 32.09
C LEU A 209 -30.87 -0.86 30.90
N ALA A 210 -31.48 -0.57 29.75
CA ALA A 210 -31.29 -1.35 28.53
C ALA A 210 -29.82 -1.33 28.06
N GLN A 211 -29.15 -0.17 28.17
CA GLN A 211 -27.73 -0.03 27.86
C GLN A 211 -26.87 -0.87 28.80
N THR A 212 -27.09 -0.77 30.12
CA THR A 212 -26.33 -1.52 31.13
C THR A 212 -26.46 -3.02 30.91
N ILE A 213 -27.69 -3.52 30.75
CA ILE A 213 -27.94 -4.95 30.52
C ILE A 213 -27.27 -5.38 29.21
N THR A 214 -27.49 -4.67 28.11
CA THR A 214 -26.93 -5.09 26.81
C THR A 214 -25.40 -5.07 26.82
N ALA A 215 -24.78 -4.02 27.37
CA ALA A 215 -23.34 -3.85 27.40
C ALA A 215 -22.60 -4.95 28.20
N ALA A 216 -23.26 -5.48 29.23
CA ALA A 216 -22.73 -6.55 30.06
C ALA A 216 -22.55 -7.87 29.32
N PHE A 217 -23.47 -8.21 28.41
CA PHE A 217 -23.45 -9.45 27.62
C PHE A 217 -22.62 -9.33 26.33
N LEU A 218 -22.15 -8.12 25.99
CA LEU A 218 -21.20 -7.97 24.88
C LEU A 218 -19.80 -8.44 25.32
N ARG A 219 -19.21 -9.30 24.49
CA ARG A 219 -17.90 -9.92 24.69
C ARG A 219 -17.10 -9.91 23.39
N VAL A 220 -15.77 -9.84 23.51
CA VAL A 220 -14.86 -10.05 22.38
C VAL A 220 -14.94 -11.51 21.96
N ASN A 221 -15.04 -11.76 20.67
CA ASN A 221 -14.99 -13.11 20.10
C ASN A 221 -13.94 -13.28 19.01
N ARG A 222 -13.21 -12.22 18.67
CA ARG A 222 -12.08 -12.26 17.75
C ARG A 222 -10.77 -12.46 18.50
N THR A 223 -10.07 -13.54 18.21
CA THR A 223 -8.79 -13.89 18.83
C THR A 223 -7.71 -14.13 17.77
N LEU A 224 -6.43 -13.98 18.15
CA LEU A 224 -5.32 -14.26 17.26
C LEU A 224 -5.07 -15.78 17.23
N ASP A 225 -5.14 -16.36 16.04
CA ASP A 225 -4.75 -17.75 15.82
C ASP A 225 -3.23 -17.82 15.72
N ARG A 226 -2.58 -18.22 16.82
CA ARG A 226 -1.12 -18.32 16.90
C ARG A 226 -0.58 -19.40 15.95
N ALA A 227 -1.28 -20.53 15.83
CA ALA A 227 -0.82 -21.64 14.99
C ALA A 227 -0.85 -21.24 13.50
N ALA A 228 -1.98 -20.69 13.04
CA ALA A 228 -2.09 -20.23 11.65
C ALA A 228 -1.19 -19.01 11.35
N THR A 229 -0.91 -18.17 12.36
CA THR A 229 0.06 -17.07 12.23
C THR A 229 1.49 -17.58 12.08
N GLU A 230 1.86 -18.64 12.81
CA GLU A 230 3.17 -19.28 12.68
C GLU A 230 3.34 -19.98 11.32
N GLU A 231 2.29 -20.58 10.76
CA GLU A 231 2.33 -21.18 9.41
C GLU A 231 2.57 -20.14 8.28
N ARG A 232 2.23 -18.86 8.51
CA ARG A 232 2.43 -17.79 7.51
C ARG A 232 3.77 -17.06 7.63
N ARG A 233 4.53 -17.29 8.71
CA ARG A 233 5.84 -16.68 8.95
C ARG A 233 6.96 -17.51 8.37
#